data_AF-A0A3A6N6D6-F1
#
_entry.id   AF-A0A3A6N6D6-F1
#
_cell.length_a   1.000
_cell.length_b   1.000
_cell.length_c   1.000
_cell.angle_alpha   90.00
_cell.angle_beta   90.00
_cell.angle_gamma   90.00
#
_symmetry.space_group_name_H-M   'P 1'
#
loop_
_entity.id
_entity.type
_entity.pdbx_description
1 polymer ?
#
loop_
_entity_poly.entity_id
_entity_poly.type
_entity_poly.pdbx_seq_one_letter_code
_entity_poly.pdbx_strand_id
1 'polypeptide(L)'
;MASQPTLEDIMASEIKRDIAMRYFGFRKLIEEDELALSEKTRQYSYILQKRISFDLIRIYVLLRDEELITSFLDLIGLHKELFYDPYLSQSFNIIKRVLACQHFHGMFRSSRFTNYILDCYENLTMHAELYRQRVRELQDDRAFIAEEIKEFYRENDLNVILHFLQSMEDPKATGSMQGGMEIGLAEGLEQKLHLAPPRPIEQTMTILPPLQPLPTIKRPLKKLAKQAYKIQPPEILALFARKETGCDREGSADPAF
;
A
#
# COMPACT_ATOMS: atom_id res chain seq x y z
N MET A 1 59.60 -13.60 -12.09
CA MET A 1 59.13 -14.16 -13.36
C MET A 1 57.65 -14.48 -13.17
N ALA A 2 56.75 -13.79 -13.86
CA ALA A 2 55.34 -14.10 -13.79
C ALA A 2 55.10 -15.41 -14.57
N SER A 3 54.66 -16.46 -13.87
CA SER A 3 54.20 -17.69 -14.54
C SER A 3 53.08 -17.33 -15.50
N GLN A 4 53.16 -17.81 -16.74
CA GLN A 4 52.06 -17.67 -17.68
C GLN A 4 50.84 -18.42 -17.13
N PRO A 5 49.63 -17.81 -17.16
CA PRO A 5 48.43 -18.47 -16.69
C PRO A 5 48.19 -19.75 -17.51
N THR A 6 47.89 -20.85 -16.81
CA THR A 6 47.57 -22.11 -17.44
C THR A 6 46.19 -22.03 -18.11
N LEU A 7 45.90 -22.95 -19.04
CA LEU A 7 44.57 -23.03 -19.67
C LEU A 7 43.44 -23.19 -18.63
N GLU A 8 43.75 -23.89 -17.53
CA GLU A 8 42.87 -24.08 -16.38
C GLU A 8 42.59 -22.75 -15.66
N ASP A 9 43.60 -21.90 -15.48
CA ASP A 9 43.45 -20.56 -14.89
C ASP A 9 42.57 -19.65 -15.77
N ILE A 10 42.74 -19.74 -17.09
CA ILE A 10 41.93 -18.96 -18.04
C ILE A 10 40.47 -19.42 -18.01
N MET A 11 40.20 -20.73 -18.12
CA MET A 11 38.85 -21.29 -18.05
C MET A 11 38.17 -21.00 -16.71
N ALA A 12 38.89 -21.15 -15.59
CA ALA A 12 38.42 -20.78 -14.27
C ALA A 12 38.00 -19.31 -14.20
N SER A 13 38.84 -18.40 -14.71
CA SER A 13 38.53 -16.96 -14.71
C SER A 13 37.29 -16.62 -15.55
N GLU A 14 37.09 -17.29 -16.69
CA GLU A 14 35.93 -17.08 -17.54
C GLU A 14 34.63 -17.59 -16.90
N ILE A 15 34.67 -18.77 -16.26
CA ILE A 15 33.52 -19.32 -15.55
C ILE A 15 33.18 -18.45 -14.32
N LYS A 16 34.18 -17.98 -13.57
CA LYS A 16 33.99 -17.03 -12.46
C LYS A 16 33.28 -15.76 -12.94
N ARG A 17 33.73 -15.21 -14.07
CA ARG A 17 33.12 -14.02 -14.68
C ARG A 17 31.68 -14.28 -15.12
N ASP A 18 31.40 -15.41 -15.77
CA ASP A 18 30.05 -15.73 -16.22
C ASP A 18 29.07 -15.90 -15.05
N ILE A 19 29.48 -16.63 -14.01
CA ILE A 19 28.70 -16.81 -12.79
C ILE A 19 28.43 -15.46 -12.10
N ALA A 20 29.47 -14.63 -11.94
CA ALA A 20 29.32 -13.30 -11.35
C ALA A 20 28.38 -12.41 -12.16
N MET A 21 28.51 -12.39 -13.49
CA MET A 21 27.62 -11.60 -14.36
C MET A 21 26.17 -12.04 -14.24
N ARG A 22 25.90 -13.35 -14.22
CA ARG A 22 24.53 -13.87 -14.03
C ARG A 22 23.96 -13.51 -12.67
N TYR A 23 24.73 -13.73 -11.61
CA TYR A 23 24.27 -13.46 -10.25
C TYR A 23 24.03 -11.96 -10.02
N PHE A 24 25.01 -11.10 -10.33
CA PHE A 24 24.85 -9.64 -10.14
C PHE A 24 23.82 -9.03 -11.11
N GLY A 25 23.69 -9.60 -12.32
CA GLY A 25 22.63 -9.22 -13.24
C GLY A 25 21.24 -9.53 -12.69
N PHE A 26 21.03 -10.74 -12.18
CA PHE A 26 19.77 -11.15 -11.56
C PHE A 26 19.47 -10.34 -10.30
N ARG A 27 20.46 -10.16 -9.42
CA ARG A 27 20.32 -9.32 -8.22
C ARG A 27 19.88 -7.90 -8.58
N LYS A 28 20.49 -7.29 -9.60
CA LYS A 28 20.09 -5.95 -10.06
C LYS A 28 18.64 -5.91 -10.52
N LEU A 29 18.19 -6.93 -11.25
CA LEU A 29 16.80 -7.05 -11.69
C LEU A 29 15.84 -7.11 -10.49
N ILE A 30 16.13 -7.98 -9.51
CA ILE A 30 15.32 -8.08 -8.28
C ILE A 30 15.31 -6.77 -7.49
N GLU A 31 16.45 -6.09 -7.36
CA GLU A 31 16.52 -4.79 -6.68
C GLU A 31 15.69 -3.71 -7.40
N GLU A 32 15.67 -3.72 -8.74
CA GLU A 32 14.82 -2.83 -9.54
C GLU A 32 13.32 -3.13 -9.36
N ASP A 33 12.94 -4.41 -9.34
CA ASP A 33 11.56 -4.83 -9.13
C ASP A 33 11.07 -4.55 -7.71
N GLU A 34 11.94 -4.73 -6.70
CA GLU A 34 11.64 -4.35 -5.31
C GLU A 34 11.40 -2.85 -5.18
N LEU A 35 12.22 -2.03 -5.85
CA LEU A 35 12.04 -0.59 -5.88
C LEU A 35 10.71 -0.21 -6.54
N ALA A 36 10.40 -0.82 -7.69
CA ALA A 36 9.14 -0.59 -8.40
C ALA A 36 7.92 -0.99 -7.54
N LEU A 37 7.98 -2.14 -6.86
CA LEU A 37 6.95 -2.61 -5.94
C LEU A 37 6.76 -1.63 -4.78
N SER A 38 7.85 -1.14 -4.19
CA SER A 38 7.83 -0.16 -3.10
C SER A 38 7.21 1.17 -3.52
N GLU A 39 7.58 1.69 -4.70
CA GLU A 39 7.00 2.91 -5.25
C GLU A 39 5.51 2.76 -5.52
N LYS A 40 5.09 1.66 -6.14
CA LYS A 40 3.69 1.34 -6.41
C LYS A 40 2.88 1.22 -5.12
N THR A 41 3.43 0.56 -4.11
CA THR A 41 2.85 0.46 -2.76
C THR A 41 2.63 1.84 -2.15
N ARG A 42 3.62 2.73 -2.21
CA ARG A 42 3.51 4.10 -1.69
C ARG A 42 2.43 4.91 -2.40
N GLN A 43 2.37 4.82 -3.73
CA GLN A 43 1.37 5.54 -4.54
C GLN A 43 -0.06 5.09 -4.20
N TYR A 44 -0.29 3.78 -4.13
CA TYR A 44 -1.62 3.23 -3.83
C TYR A 44 -2.06 3.52 -2.40
N SER A 45 -1.14 3.38 -1.44
CA SER A 45 -1.40 3.71 -0.04
C SER A 45 -1.87 5.16 0.09
N TYR A 46 -1.14 6.12 -0.46
CA TYR A 46 -1.44 7.54 -0.30
C TYR A 46 -2.79 7.94 -0.92
N ILE A 47 -3.06 7.56 -2.17
CA ILE A 47 -4.22 8.08 -2.90
C ILE A 47 -5.52 7.43 -2.42
N LEU A 48 -5.51 6.10 -2.28
CA LEU A 48 -6.74 5.36 -2.02
C LEU A 48 -7.14 5.40 -0.54
N GLN A 49 -6.18 5.35 0.38
CA GLN A 49 -6.50 5.55 1.81
C GLN A 49 -7.06 6.93 2.06
N LYS A 50 -6.52 7.98 1.40
CA LYS A 50 -7.07 9.33 1.51
C LYS A 50 -8.53 9.38 1.04
N ARG A 51 -8.83 8.85 -0.16
CA ARG A 51 -10.20 8.86 -0.70
C ARG A 51 -11.19 8.12 0.19
N ILE A 52 -10.83 6.92 0.64
CA ILE A 52 -11.63 6.14 1.60
C ILE A 52 -11.86 6.94 2.90
N SER A 53 -10.79 7.55 3.42
CA SER A 53 -10.87 8.37 4.64
C SER A 53 -11.80 9.57 4.45
N PHE A 54 -11.73 10.29 3.32
CA PHE A 54 -12.60 11.43 3.06
C PHE A 54 -14.08 11.03 2.98
N ASP A 55 -14.40 9.93 2.33
CA ASP A 55 -15.80 9.47 2.24
C ASP A 55 -16.32 9.01 3.60
N LEU A 56 -15.50 8.33 4.40
CA LEU A 56 -15.84 8.00 5.79
C LEU A 56 -16.05 9.25 6.65
N ILE A 57 -15.14 10.22 6.56
CA ILE A 57 -15.24 11.48 7.32
C ILE A 57 -16.51 12.24 6.94
N ARG A 58 -16.86 12.32 5.65
CA ARG A 58 -18.13 12.92 5.20
C ARG A 58 -19.31 12.24 5.87
N ILE A 59 -19.35 10.91 5.83
CA ILE A 59 -20.44 10.15 6.45
C ILE A 59 -20.47 10.40 7.96
N TYR A 60 -19.34 10.37 8.66
CA TYR A 60 -19.28 10.61 10.11
C TYR A 60 -19.73 12.02 10.49
N VAL A 61 -19.29 13.04 9.74
CA VAL A 61 -19.73 14.43 9.93
C VAL A 61 -21.24 14.57 9.73
N LEU A 62 -21.78 13.88 8.72
CA LEU A 62 -23.22 13.92 8.42
C LEU A 62 -24.05 13.12 9.41
N LEU A 63 -23.53 12.01 9.94
CA LEU A 63 -24.18 11.25 11.00
C LEU A 63 -24.10 11.97 12.35
N ARG A 64 -22.96 12.61 12.64
CA ARG A 64 -22.63 13.46 13.80
C ARG A 64 -22.67 12.78 15.17
N ASP A 65 -23.65 11.91 15.38
CA ASP A 65 -23.92 11.19 16.60
C ASP A 65 -23.19 9.84 16.63
N GLU A 66 -22.61 9.53 17.79
CA GLU A 66 -21.76 8.36 17.98
C GLU A 66 -22.52 7.04 17.85
N GLU A 67 -23.79 6.99 18.26
CA GLU A 67 -24.64 5.80 18.12
C GLU A 67 -25.02 5.57 16.65
N LEU A 68 -25.31 6.64 15.91
CA LEU A 68 -25.56 6.56 14.46
C LEU A 68 -24.32 6.13 13.68
N ILE A 69 -23.14 6.62 14.06
CA ILE A 69 -21.86 6.20 13.45
C ILE A 69 -21.58 4.74 13.75
N THR A 70 -21.77 4.30 14.99
CA THR A 70 -21.60 2.89 15.38
C THR A 70 -22.56 1.99 14.60
N SER A 71 -23.84 2.38 14.50
CA SER A 71 -24.84 1.67 13.71
C SER A 71 -24.50 1.61 12.23
N PHE A 72 -23.90 2.66 11.67
CA PHE A 72 -23.41 2.67 10.30
C PHE A 72 -22.25 1.71 10.11
N LEU A 73 -21.27 1.71 11.02
CA LEU A 73 -20.12 0.82 10.96
C LEU A 73 -20.51 -0.66 11.05
N ASP A 74 -21.42 -0.99 11.97
CA ASP A 74 -22.00 -2.34 12.08
C ASP A 74 -22.74 -2.74 10.80
N LEU A 75 -23.50 -1.81 10.20
CA LEU A 75 -24.23 -2.04 8.96
C LEU A 75 -23.30 -2.39 7.79
N ILE A 76 -22.09 -1.83 7.76
CA ILE A 76 -21.13 -2.04 6.67
C ILE A 76 -20.07 -3.10 7.00
N GLY A 77 -20.09 -3.65 8.22
CA GLY A 77 -19.16 -4.68 8.69
C GLY A 77 -17.77 -4.16 9.03
N LEU A 78 -17.63 -2.90 9.46
CA LEU A 78 -16.36 -2.31 9.89
C LEU A 78 -16.35 -2.09 11.41
N HIS A 79 -15.17 -2.25 12.04
CA HIS A 79 -14.98 -1.96 13.46
C HIS A 79 -14.54 -0.50 13.68
N LYS A 80 -15.09 0.13 14.72
CA LYS A 80 -14.93 1.56 15.06
C LYS A 80 -13.49 2.00 15.35
N GLU A 81 -12.69 1.10 15.92
CA GLU A 81 -11.32 1.38 16.36
C GLU A 81 -10.36 1.68 15.21
N LEU A 82 -10.68 1.27 13.98
CA LEU A 82 -9.79 1.41 12.84
C LEU A 82 -9.92 2.75 12.11
N PHE A 83 -11.01 3.51 12.30
CA PHE A 83 -11.35 4.61 11.39
C PHE A 83 -12.05 5.84 11.99
N TYR A 84 -12.41 5.88 13.28
CA TYR A 84 -13.12 7.04 13.86
C TYR A 84 -12.23 7.91 14.76
N ASP A 85 -12.06 9.17 14.38
CA ASP A 85 -11.52 10.23 15.24
C ASP A 85 -12.65 11.22 15.61
N PRO A 86 -13.04 11.30 16.90
CA PRO A 86 -14.06 12.23 17.38
C PRO A 86 -13.82 13.69 16.99
N TYR A 87 -12.55 14.11 16.87
CA TYR A 87 -12.18 15.49 16.56
C TYR A 87 -12.67 15.95 15.17
N LEU A 88 -12.79 15.01 14.23
CA LEU A 88 -13.25 15.29 12.86
C LEU A 88 -14.71 15.73 12.80
N SER A 89 -15.52 15.31 13.78
CA SER A 89 -16.95 15.64 13.87
C SER A 89 -17.26 16.94 14.63
N GLN A 90 -16.26 17.49 15.35
CA GLN A 90 -16.45 18.63 16.26
C GLN A 90 -15.96 19.96 15.67
N SER A 91 -14.99 19.94 14.74
CA SER A 91 -14.44 21.16 14.16
C SER A 91 -15.23 21.64 12.94
N PHE A 92 -15.91 22.79 13.07
CA PHE A 92 -16.69 23.39 11.99
C PHE A 92 -15.87 23.74 10.74
N ASN A 93 -14.60 24.10 10.90
CA ASN A 93 -13.70 24.36 9.77
C ASN A 93 -13.37 23.09 8.97
N ILE A 94 -13.20 21.96 9.66
CA ILE A 94 -13.00 20.65 9.02
C ILE A 94 -14.27 20.27 8.24
N ILE A 95 -15.44 20.44 8.85
CA ILE A 95 -16.72 20.13 8.21
C ILE A 95 -16.92 20.96 6.93
N LYS A 96 -16.68 22.28 6.98
CA LYS A 96 -16.77 23.14 5.79
C LYS A 96 -15.84 22.68 4.67
N ARG A 97 -14.59 22.34 5.00
CA ARG A 97 -13.61 21.88 4.01
C ARG A 97 -14.03 20.55 3.38
N VAL A 98 -14.45 19.60 4.20
CA VAL A 98 -14.85 18.25 3.75
C VAL A 98 -16.11 18.28 2.88
N LEU A 99 -17.00 19.24 3.14
CA LEU A 99 -18.25 19.45 2.38
C LEU A 99 -18.14 20.55 1.30
N ALA A 100 -16.95 21.08 1.01
CA ALA A 100 -16.75 22.06 -0.06
C ALA A 100 -16.74 21.39 -1.44
N CYS A 101 -17.05 22.16 -2.50
CA CYS A 101 -17.06 21.69 -3.89
C CYS A 101 -17.96 20.45 -4.16
N GLN A 102 -19.02 20.25 -3.39
CA GLN A 102 -19.94 19.11 -3.54
C GLN A 102 -21.16 19.48 -4.36
N HIS A 103 -21.66 18.50 -5.13
CA HIS A 103 -22.93 18.58 -5.83
C HIS A 103 -23.97 17.73 -5.11
N PHE A 104 -25.18 18.26 -4.95
CA PHE A 104 -26.28 17.62 -4.24
C PHE A 104 -27.50 17.49 -5.14
N HIS A 105 -28.08 16.29 -5.17
CA HIS A 105 -29.28 16.03 -5.94
C HIS A 105 -30.50 15.74 -5.04
N GLY A 106 -31.67 16.21 -5.47
CA GLY A 106 -32.92 16.06 -4.72
C GLY A 106 -33.73 17.35 -4.67
N MET A 107 -35.06 17.19 -4.61
CA MET A 107 -36.00 18.31 -4.63
C MET A 107 -35.97 19.09 -3.31
N PHE A 108 -36.04 18.39 -2.19
CA PHE A 108 -36.05 18.97 -0.85
C PHE A 108 -34.67 18.93 -0.20
N ARG A 109 -34.42 19.85 0.75
CA ARG A 109 -33.18 19.88 1.56
C ARG A 109 -32.89 18.56 2.26
N SER A 110 -33.92 17.93 2.85
CA SER A 110 -33.80 16.60 3.48
C SER A 110 -33.47 15.49 2.48
N SER A 111 -34.00 15.58 1.25
CA SER A 111 -33.66 14.64 0.19
C SER A 111 -32.22 14.81 -0.27
N ARG A 112 -31.75 16.06 -0.44
CA ARG A 112 -30.35 16.35 -0.79
C ARG A 112 -29.38 15.81 0.26
N PHE A 113 -29.65 16.08 1.54
CA PHE A 113 -28.87 15.55 2.65
C PHE A 113 -28.82 14.02 2.65
N THR A 114 -29.99 13.38 2.53
CA THR A 114 -30.09 11.92 2.57
C THR A 114 -29.37 11.29 1.38
N ASN A 115 -29.57 11.84 0.18
CA ASN A 115 -28.95 11.33 -1.04
C ASN A 115 -27.43 11.48 -1.00
N TYR A 116 -26.92 12.62 -0.51
CA TYR A 116 -25.48 12.83 -0.41
C TYR A 116 -24.79 11.80 0.49
N ILE A 117 -25.41 11.36 1.59
CA ILE A 117 -24.88 10.24 2.40
C ILE A 117 -24.80 8.94 1.57
N LEU A 118 -25.79 8.67 0.73
CA LEU A 118 -25.79 7.48 -0.14
C LEU A 118 -24.70 7.59 -1.21
N ASP A 119 -24.51 8.77 -1.79
CA ASP A 119 -23.46 9.05 -2.78
C ASP A 119 -22.07 8.87 -2.15
N CYS A 120 -21.85 9.40 -0.94
CA CYS A 120 -20.62 9.17 -0.18
C CYS A 120 -20.39 7.67 0.08
N TYR A 121 -21.44 6.92 0.40
CA TYR A 121 -21.31 5.47 0.61
C TYR A 121 -21.00 4.70 -0.67
N GLU A 122 -21.61 5.09 -1.79
CA GLU A 122 -21.34 4.49 -3.10
C GLU A 122 -19.88 4.76 -3.53
N ASN A 123 -19.41 5.99 -3.35
CA ASN A 123 -18.00 6.36 -3.57
C ASN A 123 -17.05 5.58 -2.65
N LEU A 124 -17.39 5.48 -1.35
CA LEU A 124 -16.62 4.69 -0.40
C LEU A 124 -16.50 3.24 -0.85
N THR A 125 -17.61 2.63 -1.28
CA THR A 125 -17.65 1.24 -1.75
C THR A 125 -16.77 1.07 -2.99
N MET A 126 -16.86 1.98 -3.95
CA MET A 126 -16.03 1.99 -5.15
C MET A 126 -14.54 2.14 -4.82
N HIS A 127 -14.17 3.10 -3.96
CA HIS A 127 -12.78 3.33 -3.55
C HIS A 127 -12.22 2.16 -2.73
N ALA A 128 -13.03 1.57 -1.85
CA ALA A 128 -12.68 0.36 -1.10
C ALA A 128 -12.40 -0.81 -2.03
N GLU A 129 -13.23 -1.04 -3.04
CA GLU A 129 -12.99 -2.15 -3.99
C GLU A 129 -11.76 -1.89 -4.86
N LEU A 130 -11.57 -0.65 -5.33
CA LEU A 130 -10.36 -0.27 -6.06
C LEU A 130 -9.10 -0.48 -5.21
N TYR A 131 -9.15 -0.11 -3.93
CA TYR A 131 -8.06 -0.38 -2.97
C TYR A 131 -7.77 -1.87 -2.86
N ARG A 132 -8.80 -2.71 -2.67
CA ARG A 132 -8.63 -4.17 -2.59
C ARG A 132 -8.03 -4.76 -3.87
N GLN A 133 -8.46 -4.29 -5.04
CA GLN A 133 -7.88 -4.69 -6.32
C GLN A 133 -6.40 -4.33 -6.39
N ARG A 134 -6.03 -3.10 -6.02
CA ARG A 134 -4.63 -2.66 -6.00
C ARG A 134 -3.76 -3.42 -5.01
N VAL A 135 -4.30 -3.78 -3.84
CA VAL A 135 -3.60 -4.65 -2.88
C VAL A 135 -3.36 -6.03 -3.47
N ARG A 136 -4.33 -6.62 -4.19
CA ARG A 136 -4.13 -7.91 -4.88
C ARG A 136 -3.05 -7.81 -5.96
N GLU A 137 -3.06 -6.75 -6.76
CA GLU A 137 -2.00 -6.53 -7.76
C GLU A 137 -0.61 -6.47 -7.11
N LEU A 138 -0.46 -5.81 -5.97
CA LEU A 138 0.81 -5.79 -5.23
C LEU A 138 1.19 -7.16 -4.64
N GLN A 139 0.21 -7.96 -4.20
CA GLN A 139 0.44 -9.32 -3.72
C GLN A 139 0.93 -10.21 -4.87
N ASP A 140 0.35 -10.07 -6.06
CA ASP A 140 0.73 -10.81 -7.26
C ASP A 140 2.15 -10.41 -7.72
N ASP A 141 2.45 -9.10 -7.79
CA ASP A 141 3.79 -8.57 -8.13
C ASP A 141 4.84 -9.12 -7.15
N ARG A 142 4.54 -9.10 -5.84
CA ARG A 142 5.43 -9.68 -4.82
C ARG A 142 5.62 -11.19 -5.03
N ALA A 143 4.54 -11.92 -5.30
CA ALA A 143 4.59 -13.37 -5.49
C ALA A 143 5.44 -13.74 -6.70
N PHE A 144 5.38 -12.94 -7.77
CA PHE A 144 6.21 -13.05 -8.94
C PHE A 144 7.70 -12.92 -8.58
N ILE A 145 8.11 -11.82 -7.92
CA ILE A 145 9.50 -11.61 -7.47
C ILE A 145 9.99 -12.78 -6.59
N ALA A 146 9.14 -13.25 -5.67
CA ALA A 146 9.48 -14.35 -4.78
C ALA A 146 9.70 -15.67 -5.53
N GLU A 147 8.92 -15.94 -6.59
CA GLU A 147 9.11 -17.13 -7.42
C GLU A 147 10.34 -17.00 -8.31
N GLU A 148 10.62 -15.82 -8.88
CA GLU A 148 11.87 -15.60 -9.64
C GLU A 148 13.11 -15.84 -8.79
N ILE A 149 13.15 -15.36 -7.54
CA ILE A 149 14.26 -15.64 -6.60
C ILE A 149 14.39 -17.16 -6.37
N LYS A 150 13.27 -17.86 -6.23
CA LYS A 150 13.26 -19.32 -6.02
C LYS A 150 13.72 -20.09 -7.25
N GLU A 151 13.31 -19.69 -8.45
CA GLU A 151 13.80 -20.28 -9.70
C GLU A 151 15.28 -20.01 -9.90
N PHE A 152 15.75 -18.79 -9.60
CA PHE A 152 17.16 -18.45 -9.66
C PHE A 152 18.01 -19.37 -8.80
N TYR A 153 17.60 -19.64 -7.55
CA TYR A 153 18.32 -20.56 -6.66
C TYR A 153 18.23 -22.03 -7.08
N ARG A 154 17.15 -22.43 -7.77
CA ARG A 154 17.03 -23.78 -8.34
C ARG A 154 18.01 -23.98 -9.50
N GLU A 155 18.16 -22.97 -10.35
CA GLU A 155 19.02 -23.02 -11.54
C GLU A 155 20.49 -22.72 -11.22
N ASN A 156 20.74 -21.94 -10.18
CA ASN A 156 22.05 -21.49 -9.76
C ASN A 156 22.24 -21.90 -8.29
N ASP A 157 22.70 -23.13 -8.08
CA ASP A 157 22.99 -23.62 -6.73
C ASP A 157 24.14 -22.81 -6.14
N LEU A 158 23.77 -21.87 -5.26
CA LEU A 158 24.69 -20.89 -4.69
C LEU A 158 25.75 -21.55 -3.83
N ASN A 159 25.45 -22.70 -3.22
CA ASN A 159 26.44 -23.49 -2.50
C ASN A 159 27.47 -24.08 -3.45
N VAL A 160 27.04 -24.57 -4.62
CA VAL A 160 27.96 -25.06 -5.65
C VAL A 160 28.82 -23.92 -6.20
N ILE A 161 28.23 -22.75 -6.43
CA ILE A 161 28.95 -21.55 -6.88
C ILE A 161 29.97 -21.09 -5.83
N LEU A 162 29.57 -20.97 -4.56
CA LEU A 162 30.45 -20.53 -3.47
C LEU A 162 31.57 -21.54 -3.22
N HIS A 163 31.27 -22.84 -3.20
CA HIS A 163 32.31 -23.87 -3.10
C HIS A 163 33.24 -23.87 -4.31
N PHE A 164 32.73 -23.67 -5.52
CA PHE A 164 33.54 -23.58 -6.73
C PHE A 164 34.48 -22.36 -6.66
N LEU A 165 33.96 -21.19 -6.29
CA LEU A 165 34.75 -19.97 -6.11
C LEU A 165 35.85 -20.15 -5.06
N GLN A 166 35.53 -20.75 -3.90
CA GLN A 166 36.47 -21.06 -2.82
C GLN A 166 37.51 -22.11 -3.24
N SER A 167 37.12 -23.15 -3.98
CA SER A 167 38.02 -24.23 -4.43
C SER A 167 39.08 -23.79 -5.43
N MET A 168 38.86 -22.65 -6.09
CA MET A 168 39.79 -22.02 -7.03
C MET A 168 40.51 -20.79 -6.45
N GLU A 169 40.39 -20.51 -5.15
CA GLU A 169 41.33 -19.63 -4.48
C GLU A 169 42.61 -20.43 -4.24
N ASP A 170 43.69 -20.00 -4.88
CA ASP A 170 44.97 -20.70 -4.88
C ASP A 170 45.54 -20.78 -3.45
N PRO A 171 45.78 -21.98 -2.88
CA PRO A 171 46.44 -22.11 -1.58
C PRO A 171 47.88 -21.55 -1.58
N LYS A 172 48.44 -21.19 -2.75
CA LYS A 172 49.75 -20.55 -2.89
C LYS A 172 49.71 -19.03 -3.10
N ALA A 173 48.52 -18.41 -3.17
CA ALA A 173 48.37 -16.96 -3.08
C ALA A 173 48.52 -16.42 -1.63
N THR A 174 48.93 -17.28 -0.69
CA THR A 174 49.29 -16.92 0.69
C THR A 174 50.66 -16.26 0.76
N GLY A 175 50.76 -15.06 0.19
CA GLY A 175 51.84 -14.12 0.47
C GLY A 175 51.48 -13.25 1.68
N SER A 176 52.02 -13.60 2.85
CA SER A 176 52.26 -12.72 4.01
C SER A 176 51.10 -11.97 4.70
N MET A 177 49.82 -12.25 4.41
CA MET A 177 48.71 -11.78 5.27
C MET A 177 47.75 -12.91 5.62
N GLN A 178 48.26 -13.92 6.34
CA GLN A 178 47.44 -14.98 6.91
C GLN A 178 46.83 -14.52 8.23
N GLY A 179 45.80 -13.68 8.15
CA GLY A 179 44.69 -13.81 9.08
C GLY A 179 43.82 -14.92 8.51
N GLY A 180 43.74 -16.07 9.19
CA GLY A 180 42.83 -17.13 8.78
C GLY A 180 41.45 -16.51 8.51
N MET A 181 40.89 -16.79 7.33
CA MET A 181 39.52 -16.40 7.03
C MET A 181 38.64 -17.06 8.09
N GLU A 182 38.29 -16.29 9.12
CA GLU A 182 37.40 -16.73 10.18
C GLU A 182 36.14 -17.26 9.49
N ILE A 183 35.65 -18.41 9.95
CA ILE A 183 34.43 -19.05 9.46
C ILE A 183 33.26 -18.04 9.37
N GLY A 184 33.28 -17.00 10.23
CA GLY A 184 32.33 -15.87 10.20
C GLY A 184 32.44 -14.89 9.02
N LEU A 185 33.56 -14.80 8.28
CA LEU A 185 33.67 -13.96 7.07
C LEU A 185 33.02 -14.63 5.86
N ALA A 186 33.12 -15.96 5.76
CA ALA A 186 32.46 -16.75 4.72
C ALA A 186 30.94 -16.79 4.93
N GLU A 187 30.48 -17.05 6.17
CA GLU A 187 29.07 -16.94 6.55
C GLU A 187 28.53 -15.51 6.35
N GLY A 188 29.34 -14.49 6.65
CA GLY A 188 28.97 -13.09 6.43
C GLY A 188 28.89 -12.69 4.95
N LEU A 189 29.65 -13.34 4.06
CA LEU A 189 29.57 -13.15 2.61
C LEU A 189 28.35 -13.86 2.03
N GLU A 190 28.09 -15.09 2.46
CA GLU A 190 26.89 -15.86 2.09
C GLU A 190 25.61 -15.11 2.46
N GLN A 191 25.52 -14.57 3.68
CA GLN A 191 24.38 -13.74 4.11
C GLN A 191 24.21 -12.48 3.26
N LYS A 192 25.30 -11.83 2.84
CA LYS A 192 25.24 -10.65 1.96
C LYS A 192 24.81 -11.00 0.54
N LEU A 193 25.09 -12.22 0.08
CA LEU A 193 24.73 -12.75 -1.23
C LEU A 193 23.36 -13.44 -1.24
N HIS A 194 22.69 -13.56 -0.10
CA HIS A 194 21.34 -14.07 -0.07
C HIS A 194 20.33 -12.97 -0.45
N LEU A 195 19.57 -13.20 -1.52
CA LEU A 195 18.39 -12.45 -1.92
C LEU A 195 17.21 -12.96 -1.08
N ALA A 196 16.63 -12.08 -0.27
CA ALA A 196 15.43 -12.41 0.48
C ALA A 196 14.20 -11.96 -0.32
N PRO A 197 13.11 -12.73 -0.32
CA PRO A 197 11.89 -12.28 -0.96
C PRO A 197 11.35 -11.02 -0.25
N PRO A 198 10.63 -10.13 -0.97
CA PRO A 198 10.07 -8.93 -0.38
C PRO A 198 9.11 -9.26 0.76
N ARG A 199 8.95 -8.32 1.71
CA ARG A 199 8.02 -8.49 2.84
C ARG A 199 6.57 -8.61 2.34
N PRO A 200 5.70 -9.36 3.04
CA PRO A 200 4.27 -9.43 2.71
C PRO A 200 3.62 -8.03 2.69
N ILE A 201 2.74 -7.80 1.72
CA ILE A 201 2.07 -6.50 1.54
C ILE A 201 1.19 -6.16 2.75
N GLU A 202 0.65 -7.17 3.43
CA GLU A 202 -0.17 -7.08 4.64
C GLU A 202 0.58 -6.44 5.82
N GLN A 203 1.91 -6.47 5.83
CA GLN A 203 2.72 -5.82 6.86
C GLN A 203 2.81 -4.31 6.66
N THR A 204 2.51 -3.81 5.46
CA THR A 204 2.66 -2.40 5.08
C THR A 204 1.30 -1.75 4.75
N MET A 205 0.32 -2.55 4.34
CA MET A 205 -1.01 -2.11 3.94
C MET A 205 -2.10 -2.83 4.75
N THR A 206 -3.08 -2.07 5.22
CA THR A 206 -4.25 -2.60 5.93
C THR A 206 -5.18 -3.33 4.98
N ILE A 207 -5.45 -4.61 5.21
CA ILE A 207 -6.40 -5.37 4.39
C ILE A 207 -7.83 -4.99 4.76
N LEU A 208 -8.52 -4.33 3.85
CA LEU A 208 -9.92 -3.93 4.03
C LEU A 208 -10.87 -5.07 3.61
N PRO A 209 -11.88 -5.43 4.43
CA PRO A 209 -12.91 -6.36 4.01
C PRO A 209 -13.79 -5.78 2.89
N PRO A 210 -14.47 -6.61 2.10
CA PRO A 210 -15.44 -6.13 1.13
C PRO A 210 -16.59 -5.40 1.84
N LEU A 211 -16.90 -4.18 1.41
CA LEU A 211 -18.05 -3.45 1.92
C LEU A 211 -19.34 -3.99 1.27
N GLN A 212 -20.44 -3.90 2.01
CA GLN A 212 -21.75 -4.30 1.47
C GLN A 212 -22.16 -3.36 0.31
N PRO A 213 -22.74 -3.87 -0.79
CA PRO A 213 -23.15 -2.99 -1.87
C PRO A 213 -24.36 -2.15 -1.45
N LEU A 214 -24.42 -0.90 -1.92
CA LEU A 214 -25.49 0.05 -1.56
C LEU A 214 -26.91 -0.54 -1.67
N PRO A 215 -27.29 -1.30 -2.72
CA PRO A 215 -28.63 -1.91 -2.80
C PRO A 215 -29.03 -2.73 -1.58
N THR A 216 -28.08 -3.43 -0.95
CA THR A 216 -28.32 -4.27 0.25
C THR A 216 -28.60 -3.42 1.48
N ILE A 217 -27.91 -2.30 1.64
CA ILE A 217 -28.02 -1.45 2.84
C ILE A 217 -28.79 -0.14 2.63
N LYS A 218 -29.31 0.11 1.42
CA LYS A 218 -29.92 1.40 1.05
C LYS A 218 -31.04 1.83 2.00
N ARG A 219 -31.90 0.88 2.38
CA ARG A 219 -33.02 1.13 3.30
C ARG A 219 -32.53 1.47 4.72
N PRO A 220 -31.71 0.63 5.38
CA PRO A 220 -31.18 0.98 6.71
C PRO A 220 -30.32 2.25 6.70
N LEU A 221 -29.48 2.46 5.68
CA LEU A 221 -28.67 3.69 5.58
C LEU A 221 -29.54 4.95 5.43
N LYS A 222 -30.62 4.90 4.64
CA LYS A 222 -31.61 5.99 4.58
C LYS A 222 -32.28 6.26 5.93
N LYS A 223 -32.47 5.24 6.77
CA LYS A 223 -33.05 5.41 8.11
C LYS A 223 -32.08 6.18 9.01
N LEU A 224 -30.80 5.80 9.02
CA LEU A 224 -29.74 6.52 9.74
C LEU A 224 -29.63 7.98 9.27
N ALA A 225 -29.59 8.20 7.95
CA ALA A 225 -29.55 9.53 7.36
C ALA A 225 -30.73 10.41 7.79
N LYS A 226 -31.96 9.86 7.83
CA LYS A 226 -33.14 10.59 8.30
C LYS A 226 -33.10 10.91 9.79
N GLN A 227 -32.51 10.04 10.61
CA GLN A 227 -32.30 10.31 12.04
C GLN A 227 -31.27 11.43 12.22
N ALA A 228 -30.14 11.32 11.51
CA ALA A 228 -29.09 12.33 11.52
C ALA A 228 -29.62 13.72 11.10
N TYR A 229 -30.42 13.80 10.04
CA TYR A 229 -31.01 15.07 9.59
C TYR A 229 -31.79 15.83 10.67
N LYS A 230 -32.43 15.12 11.62
CA LYS A 230 -33.23 15.74 12.69
C LYS A 230 -32.38 16.41 13.76
N ILE A 231 -31.15 15.94 13.96
CA ILE A 231 -30.23 16.41 15.00
C ILE A 231 -29.15 17.34 14.45
N GLN A 232 -29.13 17.56 13.14
CA GLN A 232 -28.14 18.42 12.49
C GLN A 232 -28.36 19.91 12.82
N PRO A 233 -27.29 20.68 13.10
CA PRO A 233 -27.41 22.11 13.32
C PRO A 233 -27.90 22.85 12.07
N PRO A 234 -28.58 24.00 12.26
CA PRO A 234 -29.03 24.84 11.16
C PRO A 234 -27.93 25.21 10.16
N GLU A 235 -26.69 25.41 10.62
CA GLU A 235 -25.55 25.82 9.81
C GLU A 235 -25.14 24.73 8.81
N ILE A 236 -25.16 23.47 9.22
CA ILE A 236 -24.88 22.33 8.34
C ILE A 236 -26.03 22.13 7.37
N LEU A 237 -27.27 22.22 7.84
CA LEU A 237 -28.44 22.10 6.98
C LEU A 237 -28.50 23.21 5.92
N ALA A 238 -27.98 24.41 6.21
CA ALA A 238 -27.91 25.51 5.26
C ALA A 238 -27.07 25.17 4.01
N LEU A 239 -26.04 24.32 4.13
CA LEU A 239 -25.24 23.84 3.00
C LEU A 239 -26.09 23.09 1.96
N PHE A 240 -27.08 22.33 2.43
CA PHE A 240 -28.00 21.57 1.58
C PHE A 240 -29.20 22.41 1.09
N ALA A 241 -29.25 23.71 1.38
CA ALA A 241 -30.29 24.60 0.83
C ALA A 241 -30.15 24.77 -0.69
N ARG A 242 -28.92 24.67 -1.21
CA ARG A 242 -28.59 24.76 -2.63
C ARG A 242 -28.26 23.37 -3.20
N LYS A 243 -28.11 23.29 -4.53
CA LYS A 243 -27.71 22.06 -5.23
C LYS A 243 -26.19 21.87 -5.26
N GLU A 244 -25.42 22.84 -4.80
CA GLU A 244 -23.97 22.77 -4.77
C GLU A 244 -23.40 23.69 -3.69
N THR A 245 -22.22 23.34 -3.20
CA THR A 245 -21.42 24.20 -2.33
C THR A 245 -20.31 24.86 -3.16
N GLY A 246 -20.00 26.12 -2.84
CA GLY A 246 -18.87 26.81 -3.46
C GLY A 246 -17.53 26.14 -3.16
N CYS A 247 -16.55 26.43 -4.02
CA CYS A 247 -15.15 26.14 -3.76
C CYS A 247 -14.49 27.42 -3.23
N ASP A 248 -14.33 27.54 -1.91
CA ASP A 248 -13.53 28.64 -1.36
C ASP A 248 -12.07 28.38 -1.74
N ARG A 249 -11.54 29.15 -2.71
CA ARG A 249 -10.18 29.03 -3.26
C ARG A 249 -9.11 29.72 -2.39
N GLU A 250 -9.39 29.96 -1.12
CA GLU A 250 -8.40 30.56 -0.22
C GLU A 250 -7.89 29.49 0.75
N GLY A 251 -6.76 28.87 0.38
CA GLY A 251 -5.93 28.12 1.34
C GLY A 251 -5.65 26.64 1.06
N SER A 252 -5.81 26.13 -0.17
CA SER A 252 -5.25 24.81 -0.51
C SER A 252 -4.60 24.81 -1.89
N ALA A 253 -3.29 25.01 -1.90
CA ALA A 253 -2.44 24.51 -2.97
C ALA A 253 -2.35 22.98 -2.84
N ASP A 254 -3.46 22.28 -3.04
CA ASP A 254 -3.46 20.88 -3.48
C ASP A 254 -4.89 20.52 -3.92
N PRO A 255 -5.14 20.09 -5.17
CA PRO A 255 -6.43 19.51 -5.59
C PRO A 255 -6.68 18.12 -4.96
N ALA A 256 -6.07 17.84 -3.80
CA ALA A 256 -6.06 16.60 -3.06
C ALA A 256 -6.41 16.80 -1.57
N PHE A 257 -7.25 17.81 -1.27
CA PHE A 257 -7.90 18.03 0.03
C PHE A 257 -9.42 17.99 -0.09
#